data_AF-A0A937ML78-F1
#
_entry.id   AF-A0A937ML78-F1
#
_cell.length_a   1.000
_cell.length_b   1.000
_cell.length_c   1.000
_cell.angle_alpha   90.00
_cell.angle_beta   90.00
_cell.angle_gamma   90.00
#
_symmetry.space_group_name_H-M   'P 1'
#
loop_
_entity.id
_entity.type
_entity.pdbx_description
1 polymer ?
#
loop_
_entity_poly.entity_id
_entity_poly.type
_entity_poly.pdbx_seq_one_letter_code
_entity_poly.pdbx_strand_id
1 'polypeptide(L)'
;MDVSIISNPWFYVVAVPAVITIGIAKGGIGGTGGVAVPLMSLVVTVPQAAAVLLPIICFADIFAVWTYRKSWHGPNLKIIIPGAMVGIVAGTLSFRYLDPLAIKVIIGFIALWFSTHNLFFKRKNQEPTKVNAVKGSFWSSLSGFTSFIAHSGAPPLSVYMLPQRMDKTLYVGTLAIYYTAVNYAKIGPYAWLGQLHVTNLTTSLVLVPLVPAG
;
A
#
# COMPACT_ATOMS: atom_id res chain seq x y z
N MET A 1 22.87 24.01 0.55
CA MET A 1 22.44 22.65 0.95
C MET A 1 22.53 21.80 -0.29
N ASP A 2 23.54 20.94 -0.41
CA ASP A 2 23.60 20.00 -1.52
C ASP A 2 22.42 19.05 -1.39
N VAL A 3 21.47 19.15 -2.31
CA VAL A 3 20.29 18.29 -2.34
C VAL A 3 20.76 16.91 -2.79
N SER A 4 21.06 16.04 -1.84
CA SER A 4 21.42 14.66 -2.14
C SER A 4 20.19 13.95 -2.69
N ILE A 5 20.25 13.46 -3.92
CA ILE A 5 19.25 12.58 -4.54
C ILE A 5 19.91 11.27 -4.91
N ILE A 6 19.12 10.21 -5.10
CA ILE A 6 19.65 8.96 -5.67
C ILE A 6 20.15 9.28 -7.08
N SER A 7 21.44 9.08 -7.34
CA SER A 7 22.10 9.47 -8.59
C SER A 7 22.11 8.37 -9.66
N ASN A 8 21.85 7.11 -9.28
CA ASN A 8 21.88 5.98 -10.20
C ASN A 8 20.77 6.11 -11.26
N PRO A 9 21.08 6.23 -12.57
CA PRO A 9 20.07 6.37 -13.62
C PRO A 9 19.09 5.19 -13.70
N TRP A 10 19.56 3.97 -13.42
CA TRP A 10 18.71 2.77 -13.41
C TRP A 10 17.61 2.83 -12.35
N PHE A 11 17.82 3.58 -11.28
CA PHE A 11 16.79 3.82 -10.28
C PHE A 11 15.58 4.55 -10.90
N TYR A 12 15.81 5.58 -11.72
CA TYR A 12 14.71 6.34 -12.34
C TYR A 12 13.96 5.53 -13.39
N VAL A 13 14.66 4.64 -14.11
CA VAL A 13 14.04 3.70 -15.06
C VAL A 13 12.98 2.82 -14.38
N VAL A 14 13.21 2.41 -13.12
CA VAL A 14 12.22 1.62 -12.35
C VAL A 14 11.27 2.49 -11.51
N ALA A 15 11.73 3.65 -11.02
CA ALA A 15 10.94 4.51 -10.14
C ALA A 15 9.82 5.24 -10.90
N VAL A 16 10.07 5.73 -12.11
CA VAL A 16 9.05 6.40 -12.93
C VAL A 16 7.83 5.52 -13.17
N PRO A 17 7.94 4.29 -13.73
CA PRO A 17 6.77 3.42 -13.90
C PRO A 17 6.16 3.01 -12.56
N ALA A 18 6.96 2.80 -11.50
CA ALA A 18 6.44 2.50 -10.17
C ALA A 18 5.52 3.61 -9.64
N VAL A 19 5.91 4.88 -9.80
CA VAL A 19 5.11 6.03 -9.36
C VAL A 19 3.84 6.20 -10.20
N ILE A 20 3.93 6.01 -11.51
CA ILE A 20 2.74 6.02 -12.39
C ILE A 20 1.75 4.93 -11.98
N THR A 21 2.22 3.71 -11.68
CA THR A 21 1.33 2.62 -11.23
C THR A 21 0.62 2.94 -9.91
N ILE A 22 1.24 3.73 -9.04
CA ILE A 22 0.63 4.26 -7.80
C ILE A 22 -0.46 5.28 -8.13
N GLY A 23 -0.21 6.22 -9.05
CA GLY A 23 -1.21 7.17 -9.54
C GLY A 23 -2.46 6.45 -10.05
N ILE A 24 -2.27 5.51 -10.98
CA ILE A 24 -3.33 4.65 -11.54
C ILE A 24 -4.12 3.93 -10.43
N ALA A 25 -3.41 3.41 -9.42
CA ALA A 25 -4.03 2.69 -8.31
C ALA A 25 -4.95 3.59 -7.48
N LYS A 26 -4.53 4.83 -7.25
CA LYS A 26 -5.27 5.84 -6.48
C LYS A 26 -6.39 6.49 -7.29
N GLY A 27 -6.30 6.48 -8.62
CA GLY A 27 -7.37 6.85 -9.54
C GLY A 27 -8.57 5.89 -9.55
N GLY A 28 -8.41 4.67 -9.02
CA GLY A 28 -9.50 3.69 -8.84
C GLY A 28 -9.32 2.38 -9.61
N ILE A 29 -8.19 2.19 -10.30
CA ILE A 29 -7.82 0.91 -10.90
C ILE A 29 -7.06 0.08 -9.84
N GLY A 30 -7.83 -0.63 -9.00
CA GLY A 30 -7.28 -1.38 -7.88
C GLY A 30 -6.22 -2.42 -8.29
N GLY A 31 -5.18 -2.56 -7.46
CA GLY A 31 -4.16 -3.61 -7.59
C GLY A 31 -2.87 -3.19 -8.31
N THR A 32 -2.90 -2.16 -9.17
CA THR A 32 -1.70 -1.74 -9.94
C THR A 32 -0.57 -1.23 -9.05
N GLY A 33 -0.87 -0.55 -7.95
CA GLY A 33 0.13 0.00 -7.04
C GLY A 33 0.96 -1.06 -6.30
N GLY A 34 0.51 -2.32 -6.27
CA GLY A 34 1.22 -3.42 -5.63
C GLY A 34 2.54 -3.80 -6.32
N VAL A 35 2.74 -3.38 -7.58
CA VAL A 35 3.96 -3.67 -8.34
C VAL A 35 5.10 -2.67 -8.09
N ALA A 36 4.80 -1.52 -7.48
CA ALA A 36 5.76 -0.42 -7.32
C ALA A 36 6.99 -0.82 -6.49
N VAL A 37 6.78 -1.47 -5.33
CA VAL A 37 7.88 -1.92 -4.47
C VAL A 37 8.70 -3.04 -5.13
N PRO A 38 8.10 -4.11 -5.69
CA PRO A 38 8.84 -5.11 -6.46
C PRO A 38 9.72 -4.51 -7.55
N LEU A 39 9.20 -3.58 -8.36
CA LEU A 39 9.94 -2.89 -9.42
C LEU A 39 11.14 -2.11 -8.88
N MET A 40 10.94 -1.28 -7.86
CA MET A 40 12.03 -0.51 -7.26
C MET A 40 13.08 -1.43 -6.59
N SER A 41 12.65 -2.55 -6.02
CA SER A 41 13.54 -3.48 -5.32
C SER A 41 14.50 -4.27 -6.23
N LEU A 42 14.38 -4.09 -7.55
CA LEU A 42 15.35 -4.56 -8.54
C LEU A 42 16.65 -3.75 -8.50
N VAL A 43 16.60 -2.49 -8.05
CA VAL A 43 17.75 -1.56 -8.07
C VAL A 43 18.12 -1.08 -6.67
N VAL A 44 17.16 -1.03 -5.75
CA VAL A 44 17.38 -0.63 -4.35
C VAL A 44 16.89 -1.70 -3.37
N THR A 45 17.21 -1.54 -2.09
CA THR A 45 16.69 -2.45 -1.05
C THR A 45 15.18 -2.24 -0.85
N VAL A 46 14.46 -3.25 -0.34
CA VAL A 46 13.01 -3.12 -0.06
C VAL A 46 12.72 -2.00 0.95
N PRO A 47 13.46 -1.87 2.08
CA PRO A 47 13.31 -0.73 2.99
C PRO A 47 13.49 0.62 2.29
N GLN A 48 14.50 0.76 1.43
CA GLN A 48 14.74 2.01 0.71
C GLN A 48 13.63 2.32 -0.30
N ALA A 49 13.17 1.32 -1.07
CA ALA A 49 12.02 1.47 -1.96
C ALA A 49 10.78 1.92 -1.18
N ALA A 50 10.49 1.27 -0.05
CA ALA A 50 9.36 1.62 0.79
C ALA A 50 9.48 3.04 1.36
N ALA A 51 10.69 3.45 1.77
CA ALA A 51 10.96 4.78 2.29
C ALA A 51 10.75 5.89 1.24
N VAL A 52 11.20 5.68 0.00
CA VAL A 52 10.99 6.64 -1.10
C VAL A 52 9.53 6.69 -1.53
N LEU A 53 8.83 5.55 -1.54
CA LEU A 53 7.43 5.54 -1.97
C LEU A 53 6.47 6.11 -0.94
N LEU A 54 6.79 6.08 0.35
CA LEU A 54 5.85 6.51 1.39
C LEU A 54 5.37 7.97 1.21
N PRO A 55 6.24 8.99 1.04
CA PRO A 55 5.79 10.36 0.80
C PRO A 55 4.96 10.51 -0.48
N ILE A 56 5.34 9.78 -1.55
CA ILE A 56 4.65 9.78 -2.84
C ILE A 56 3.23 9.22 -2.68
N ILE A 57 3.08 8.09 -1.99
CA ILE A 57 1.79 7.45 -1.74
C ILE A 57 0.92 8.34 -0.83
N CYS A 58 1.50 8.97 0.20
CA CYS A 58 0.78 9.92 1.06
C CYS A 58 0.26 11.13 0.26
N PHE A 59 1.05 11.65 -0.68
CA PHE A 59 0.59 12.71 -1.57
C PHE A 59 -0.56 12.23 -2.47
N ALA A 60 -0.41 11.05 -3.09
CA ALA A 60 -1.45 10.46 -3.93
C ALA A 60 -2.75 10.19 -3.16
N ASP A 61 -2.65 9.85 -1.87
CA ASP A 61 -3.80 9.67 -0.98
C ASP A 61 -4.64 10.95 -0.79
N ILE A 62 -4.02 12.13 -0.81
CA ILE A 62 -4.74 13.40 -0.72
C ILE A 62 -5.71 13.55 -1.91
N PHE A 63 -5.23 13.26 -3.13
CA PHE A 63 -6.07 13.29 -4.34
C PHE A 63 -7.17 12.24 -4.31
N ALA A 64 -6.84 11.01 -3.88
CA ALA A 64 -7.82 9.93 -3.77
C ALA A 64 -8.94 10.29 -2.79
N VAL A 65 -8.60 10.80 -1.60
CA VAL A 65 -9.59 11.26 -0.62
C VAL A 65 -10.36 12.44 -1.16
N TRP A 66 -9.70 13.45 -1.73
CA TRP A 66 -10.40 14.62 -2.28
C TRP A 66 -11.46 14.23 -3.31
N THR A 67 -11.12 13.30 -4.19
CA THR A 67 -12.01 12.78 -5.26
C THR A 67 -13.16 11.95 -4.69
N TYR A 68 -12.90 11.06 -3.73
CA TYR A 68 -13.88 10.07 -3.26
C TYR A 68 -14.43 10.30 -1.83
N ARG A 69 -14.14 11.45 -1.19
CA ARG A 69 -14.52 11.77 0.22
C ARG A 69 -16.01 11.68 0.54
N LYS A 70 -16.88 11.71 -0.47
CA LYS A 70 -18.33 11.63 -0.30
C LYS A 70 -18.89 10.20 -0.32
N SER A 71 -18.07 9.21 -0.71
CA SER A 71 -18.54 7.84 -0.99
C SER A 71 -17.69 6.82 -0.24
N TRP A 72 -18.00 6.57 1.03
CA TRP A 72 -17.26 5.63 1.86
C TRP A 72 -18.17 4.83 2.80
N HIS A 73 -17.73 3.62 3.15
CA HIS A 73 -18.50 2.69 3.97
C HIS A 73 -18.00 2.67 5.43
N GLY A 74 -18.62 3.50 6.28
CA GLY A 74 -18.21 3.69 7.68
C GLY A 74 -18.13 2.42 8.53
N PRO A 75 -19.10 1.49 8.47
CA PRO A 75 -19.02 0.25 9.25
C PRO A 75 -17.78 -0.59 8.91
N ASN A 76 -17.33 -0.57 7.65
CA ASN A 76 -16.08 -1.25 7.30
C ASN A 76 -14.88 -0.52 7.91
N LEU A 77 -14.79 0.80 7.75
CA LEU A 77 -13.67 1.61 8.26
C LEU A 77 -13.47 1.45 9.77
N LYS A 78 -14.54 1.41 10.56
CA LYS A 78 -14.49 1.18 12.01
C LYS A 78 -13.84 -0.14 12.42
N ILE A 79 -13.83 -1.14 11.53
CA ILE A 79 -13.23 -2.46 11.76
C ILE A 79 -11.82 -2.51 11.15
N ILE A 80 -11.70 -2.08 9.89
CA ILE A 80 -10.46 -2.29 9.15
C ILE A 80 -9.33 -1.35 9.59
N ILE A 81 -9.63 -0.11 10.00
CA ILE A 81 -8.59 0.84 10.44
C ILE A 81 -7.92 0.35 11.74
N PRO A 82 -8.65 0.02 12.82
CA PRO A 82 -8.01 -0.48 14.05
C PRO A 82 -7.19 -1.76 13.83
N GLY A 83 -7.71 -2.72 13.08
CA GLY A 83 -6.93 -3.93 12.76
C GLY A 83 -5.66 -3.60 11.98
N ALA A 84 -5.72 -2.71 10.99
CA ALA A 84 -4.53 -2.28 10.28
C ALA A 84 -3.49 -1.59 11.17
N MET A 85 -3.93 -0.80 12.17
CA MET A 85 -3.01 -0.23 13.15
C MET A 85 -2.29 -1.31 13.95
N VAL A 86 -2.98 -2.37 14.38
CA VAL A 86 -2.35 -3.53 15.04
C VAL A 86 -1.31 -4.17 14.12
N GLY A 87 -1.64 -4.34 12.84
CA GLY A 87 -0.72 -4.83 11.82
C GLY A 87 0.53 -3.97 11.65
N ILE A 88 0.37 -2.65 11.60
CA ILE A 88 1.48 -1.68 11.50
C ILE A 88 2.37 -1.75 12.73
N VAL A 89 1.79 -1.83 13.94
CA VAL A 89 2.56 -1.97 15.18
C VAL A 89 3.37 -3.26 15.15
N ALA A 90 2.75 -4.39 14.80
CA ALA A 90 3.45 -5.67 14.66
C ALA A 90 4.57 -5.58 13.60
N GLY A 91 4.30 -4.96 12.45
CA GLY A 91 5.30 -4.73 11.40
C GLY A 91 6.47 -3.86 11.87
N THR A 92 6.17 -2.81 12.64
CA THR A 92 7.18 -1.90 13.20
C THR A 92 8.10 -2.61 14.18
N LEU A 93 7.53 -3.38 15.12
CA LEU A 93 8.29 -4.11 16.14
C LEU A 93 9.11 -5.25 15.54
N SER A 94 8.59 -5.92 14.52
CA SER A 94 9.27 -7.02 13.85
C SER A 94 10.29 -6.57 12.80
N PHE A 95 10.23 -5.33 12.31
CA PHE A 95 11.00 -4.84 11.16
C PHE A 95 12.51 -5.12 11.25
N ARG A 96 13.11 -4.91 12.43
CA ARG A 96 14.56 -5.10 12.65
C ARG A 96 15.01 -6.55 12.58
N TYR A 97 14.08 -7.50 12.72
CA TYR A 97 14.34 -8.93 12.70
C TYR A 97 14.06 -9.56 11.33
N LEU A 98 13.53 -8.78 10.37
CA LEU A 98 13.19 -9.28 9.05
C LEU A 98 14.40 -9.20 8.12
N ASP A 99 14.87 -10.37 7.68
CA ASP A 99 15.84 -10.46 6.59
C ASP A 99 15.23 -9.85 5.31
N PRO A 100 15.93 -8.93 4.61
CA PRO A 100 15.50 -8.42 3.31
C PRO A 100 15.09 -9.51 2.30
N LEU A 101 15.75 -10.67 2.31
CA LEU A 101 15.38 -11.80 1.46
C LEU A 101 14.03 -12.40 1.89
N ALA A 102 13.81 -12.58 3.19
CA ALA A 102 12.54 -13.06 3.73
C ALA A 102 11.39 -12.10 3.36
N ILE A 103 11.63 -10.79 3.43
CA ILE A 103 10.66 -9.78 2.99
C ILE A 103 10.31 -9.97 1.50
N LYS A 104 11.32 -10.10 0.62
CA LYS A 104 11.10 -10.32 -0.82
C LYS A 104 10.28 -11.60 -1.08
N VAL A 105 10.60 -12.69 -0.37
CA VAL A 105 9.89 -13.97 -0.48
C VAL A 105 8.44 -13.85 -0.02
N ILE A 106 8.18 -13.19 1.12
CA ILE A 106 6.83 -12.98 1.64
C ILE A 106 5.97 -12.19 0.65
N ILE A 107 6.50 -11.09 0.10
CA ILE A 107 5.78 -10.27 -0.89
C ILE A 107 5.50 -11.09 -2.16
N GLY A 108 6.50 -11.80 -2.68
CA GLY A 108 6.37 -12.63 -3.87
C GLY A 108 5.32 -13.73 -3.69
N PHE A 109 5.33 -14.40 -2.53
CA PHE A 109 4.34 -15.41 -2.18
C PHE A 109 2.92 -14.83 -2.09
N ILE A 110 2.74 -13.71 -1.39
CA ILE A 110 1.43 -13.04 -1.29
C ILE A 110 0.91 -12.63 -2.66
N ALA A 111 1.77 -12.08 -3.52
CA ALA A 111 1.40 -11.67 -4.87
C ALA A 111 0.97 -12.87 -5.73
N LEU A 112 1.73 -13.97 -5.71
CA LEU A 112 1.41 -15.19 -6.44
C LEU A 112 0.14 -15.87 -5.92
N TRP A 113 0.01 -16.01 -4.60
CA TRP A 113 -1.18 -16.56 -3.96
C TRP A 113 -2.41 -15.73 -4.30
N PHE A 114 -2.33 -14.41 -4.18
CA PHE A 114 -3.47 -13.54 -4.46
C PHE A 114 -3.86 -13.56 -5.94
N SER A 115 -2.87 -13.50 -6.84
CA SER A 115 -3.12 -13.53 -8.28
C SER A 115 -3.75 -14.86 -8.71
N THR A 116 -3.21 -15.99 -8.22
CA THR A 116 -3.78 -17.32 -8.51
C THR A 116 -5.16 -17.47 -7.88
N HIS A 117 -5.36 -17.07 -6.62
CA HIS A 117 -6.66 -17.14 -5.97
C HIS A 117 -7.71 -16.29 -6.69
N ASN A 118 -7.39 -15.06 -7.08
CA ASN A 118 -8.32 -14.15 -7.74
C ASN A 118 -8.66 -14.59 -9.19
N LEU A 119 -7.72 -15.21 -9.90
CA LEU A 119 -7.94 -15.71 -11.26
C LEU A 119 -8.76 -17.00 -11.27
N PHE A 120 -8.42 -17.96 -10.41
CA PHE A 120 -8.99 -19.31 -10.45
C PHE A 120 -10.21 -19.50 -9.54
N PHE A 121 -10.33 -18.74 -8.44
CA PHE A 121 -11.45 -18.84 -7.50
C PHE A 121 -12.47 -17.70 -7.66
N LYS A 122 -12.81 -17.36 -8.91
CA LYS A 122 -13.98 -16.50 -9.19
C LYS A 122 -15.24 -17.20 -8.70
N ARG A 123 -15.72 -16.82 -7.51
CA ARG A 123 -17.00 -17.28 -6.94
C ARG A 123 -18.17 -16.69 -7.72
N LYS A 124 -18.55 -17.36 -8.81
CA LYS A 124 -19.85 -17.14 -9.49
C LYS A 124 -20.99 -17.52 -8.51
N ASN A 125 -22.06 -16.72 -8.48
CA ASN A 125 -23.32 -17.00 -7.75
C ASN A 125 -23.34 -17.02 -6.21
N GLN A 126 -22.32 -16.52 -5.49
CA GLN A 126 -22.48 -16.28 -4.04
C GLN A 126 -23.16 -14.93 -3.76
N GLU A 127 -23.98 -14.84 -2.72
CA GLU A 127 -24.47 -13.55 -2.23
C GLU A 127 -23.31 -12.68 -1.69
N PRO A 128 -23.43 -11.35 -1.78
CA PRO A 128 -22.47 -10.44 -1.15
C PRO A 128 -22.27 -10.78 0.33
N THR A 129 -21.02 -10.97 0.76
CA THR A 129 -20.77 -11.24 2.18
C THR A 129 -21.05 -10.00 3.02
N LYS A 130 -21.69 -10.18 4.18
CA LYS A 130 -21.91 -9.11 5.15
C LYS A 130 -20.61 -8.72 5.86
N VAL A 131 -20.58 -7.50 6.38
CA VAL A 131 -19.51 -6.99 7.24
C VAL A 131 -19.35 -7.92 8.46
N ASN A 132 -18.12 -8.32 8.75
CA ASN A 132 -17.81 -9.23 9.86
C ASN A 132 -16.57 -8.71 10.60
N ALA A 133 -16.74 -8.37 11.88
CA ALA A 133 -15.68 -7.76 12.68
C ALA A 133 -14.45 -8.66 12.82
N VAL A 134 -14.63 -9.97 13.07
CA VAL A 134 -13.52 -10.91 13.27
C VAL A 134 -12.69 -11.06 12.00
N LYS A 135 -13.35 -11.36 10.87
CA LYS A 135 -12.67 -11.48 9.58
C LYS A 135 -12.06 -10.14 9.16
N GLY A 136 -12.78 -9.05 9.34
CA GLY A 136 -12.33 -7.70 8.99
C GLY A 136 -11.07 -7.31 9.74
N SER A 137 -11.05 -7.50 11.07
CA SER A 137 -9.87 -7.22 11.91
C SER A 137 -8.68 -8.09 11.56
N PHE A 138 -8.88 -9.40 11.34
CA PHE A 138 -7.79 -10.31 10.96
C PHE A 138 -7.15 -9.89 9.63
N TRP A 139 -7.96 -9.75 8.57
CA TRP A 139 -7.47 -9.42 7.23
C TRP A 139 -6.92 -8.01 7.15
N SER A 140 -7.48 -7.05 7.87
CA SER A 140 -6.94 -5.69 7.93
C SER A 140 -5.65 -5.61 8.75
N SER A 141 -5.46 -6.45 9.77
CA SER A 141 -4.17 -6.56 10.49
C SER A 141 -3.08 -7.12 9.58
N LEU A 142 -3.37 -8.19 8.83
CA LEU A 142 -2.43 -8.73 7.85
C LEU A 142 -2.13 -7.70 6.74
N SER A 143 -3.13 -6.92 6.32
CA SER A 143 -2.95 -5.79 5.40
C SER A 143 -2.05 -4.71 5.99
N GLY A 144 -2.25 -4.31 7.25
CA GLY A 144 -1.42 -3.32 7.93
C GLY A 144 0.05 -3.76 8.03
N PHE A 145 0.29 -5.02 8.41
CA PHE A 145 1.62 -5.61 8.49
C PHE A 145 2.34 -5.62 7.14
N THR A 146 1.69 -6.15 6.09
CA THR A 146 2.26 -6.22 4.74
C THR A 146 2.39 -4.84 4.08
N SER A 147 1.49 -3.91 4.40
CA SER A 147 1.60 -2.50 4.01
C SER A 147 2.78 -1.80 4.68
N PHE A 148 3.09 -2.13 5.93
CA PHE A 148 4.23 -1.58 6.64
C PHE A 148 5.56 -1.98 6.00
N ILE A 149 5.73 -3.27 5.73
CA ILE A 149 6.97 -3.85 5.25
C ILE A 149 7.25 -3.45 3.79
N ALA A 150 6.22 -3.42 2.96
CA ALA A 150 6.40 -3.39 1.51
C ALA A 150 5.29 -2.68 0.73
N HIS A 151 4.46 -1.86 1.39
CA HIS A 151 3.28 -1.24 0.78
C HIS A 151 2.32 -2.22 0.09
N SER A 152 2.35 -3.50 0.49
CA SER A 152 1.61 -4.58 -0.15
C SER A 152 0.36 -5.00 0.66
N GLY A 153 -0.36 -4.03 1.22
CA GLY A 153 -1.57 -4.30 2.03
C GLY A 153 -2.83 -4.63 1.22
N ALA A 154 -2.83 -4.38 -0.09
CA ALA A 154 -4.02 -4.60 -0.93
C ALA A 154 -4.50 -6.06 -0.98
N PRO A 155 -3.63 -7.07 -1.18
CA PRO A 155 -4.08 -8.45 -1.27
C PRO A 155 -4.83 -8.93 -0.02
N PRO A 156 -4.30 -8.83 1.21
CA PRO A 156 -5.05 -9.26 2.40
C PRO A 156 -6.37 -8.52 2.60
N LEU A 157 -6.39 -7.20 2.40
CA LEU A 157 -7.61 -6.41 2.58
C LEU A 157 -8.68 -6.79 1.56
N SER A 158 -8.27 -7.04 0.32
CA SER A 158 -9.18 -7.40 -0.77
C SER A 158 -9.86 -8.75 -0.55
N VAL A 159 -9.23 -9.70 0.14
CA VAL A 159 -9.86 -10.96 0.57
C VAL A 159 -11.10 -10.70 1.44
N TYR A 160 -11.08 -9.64 2.26
CA TYR A 160 -12.22 -9.26 3.10
C TYR A 160 -13.23 -8.36 2.38
N MET A 161 -12.77 -7.39 1.58
CA MET A 161 -13.67 -6.37 1.02
C MET A 161 -14.25 -6.74 -0.35
N LEU A 162 -13.52 -7.43 -1.23
CA LEU A 162 -14.02 -7.77 -2.57
C LEU A 162 -15.28 -8.64 -2.53
N PRO A 163 -15.40 -9.66 -1.66
CA PRO A 163 -16.61 -10.48 -1.60
C PRO A 163 -17.86 -9.74 -1.13
N GLN A 164 -17.72 -8.54 -0.54
CA GLN A 164 -18.85 -7.70 -0.12
C GLN A 164 -19.54 -7.00 -1.31
N ARG A 165 -18.93 -7.00 -2.50
CA ARG A 165 -19.50 -6.48 -3.76
C ARG A 165 -20.16 -5.10 -3.62
N MET A 166 -19.50 -4.22 -2.89
CA MET A 166 -19.90 -2.81 -2.79
C MET A 166 -19.92 -2.16 -4.17
N ASP A 167 -20.73 -1.11 -4.33
CA ASP A 167 -20.63 -0.23 -5.49
C ASP A 167 -19.17 0.22 -5.69
N LYS A 168 -18.74 0.34 -6.95
CA LYS A 168 -17.35 0.65 -7.30
C LYS A 168 -16.87 1.94 -6.63
N THR A 169 -17.70 2.99 -6.63
CA THR A 169 -17.36 4.30 -6.05
C THR A 169 -17.25 4.19 -4.53
N LEU A 170 -18.17 3.47 -3.90
CA LEU A 170 -18.16 3.23 -2.46
C LEU A 170 -16.93 2.39 -2.03
N TYR A 171 -16.57 1.38 -2.83
CA TYR A 171 -15.38 0.56 -2.60
C TYR A 171 -14.09 1.39 -2.69
N VAL A 172 -13.92 2.14 -3.79
CA VAL A 172 -12.73 2.98 -4.02
C VAL A 172 -12.62 4.07 -2.96
N GLY A 173 -13.71 4.75 -2.60
CA GLY A 173 -13.66 5.77 -1.55
C GLY A 173 -13.43 5.22 -0.15
N THR A 174 -13.91 4.00 0.15
CA THR A 174 -13.55 3.31 1.40
C THR A 174 -12.06 2.97 1.44
N LEU A 175 -11.50 2.47 0.33
CA LEU A 175 -10.06 2.21 0.21
C LEU A 175 -9.22 3.49 0.29
N ALA A 176 -9.69 4.60 -0.29
CA ALA A 176 -9.01 5.89 -0.20
C ALA A 176 -8.82 6.28 1.27
N ILE A 177 -9.90 6.34 2.06
CA ILE A 177 -9.82 6.69 3.49
C ILE A 177 -8.96 5.68 4.27
N TYR A 178 -9.13 4.38 4.02
CA TYR A 178 -8.34 3.34 4.67
C TYR A 178 -6.83 3.50 4.41
N TYR A 179 -6.43 3.65 3.14
CA TYR A 179 -5.03 3.76 2.79
C TYR A 179 -4.43 5.08 3.25
N THR A 180 -5.15 6.19 3.22
CA THR A 180 -4.69 7.43 3.85
C THR A 180 -4.39 7.20 5.32
N ALA A 181 -5.31 6.62 6.08
CA ALA A 181 -5.08 6.35 7.51
C ALA A 181 -3.86 5.44 7.73
N VAL A 182 -3.75 4.35 6.97
CA VAL A 182 -2.64 3.40 7.03
C VAL A 182 -1.31 4.03 6.63
N ASN A 183 -1.27 4.82 5.58
CA ASN A 183 -0.03 5.40 5.06
C ASN A 183 0.48 6.52 5.97
N TYR A 184 -0.40 7.39 6.44
CA TYR A 184 -0.01 8.43 7.40
C TYR A 184 0.43 7.83 8.75
N ALA A 185 -0.21 6.75 9.21
CA ALA A 185 0.21 6.06 10.44
C ALA A 185 1.63 5.47 10.35
N LYS A 186 2.15 5.20 9.14
CA LYS A 186 3.53 4.69 8.94
C LYS A 186 4.61 5.75 9.13
N ILE A 187 4.28 7.04 9.03
CA ILE A 187 5.27 8.14 9.08
C ILE A 187 6.07 8.10 10.39
N GLY A 188 5.39 7.99 11.54
CA GLY A 188 6.02 7.92 12.85
C GLY A 188 6.98 6.73 12.99
N PRO A 189 6.51 5.49 12.79
CA PRO A 189 7.37 4.31 12.75
C PRO A 189 8.55 4.38 11.77
N TYR A 190 8.35 4.90 10.55
CA TYR A 190 9.42 5.03 9.56
C TYR A 190 10.48 6.03 10.02
N ALA A 191 10.06 7.15 10.64
CA ALA A 191 10.98 8.09 11.25
C ALA A 191 11.76 7.44 12.40
N TRP A 192 11.07 6.70 13.27
CA TRP A 192 11.69 6.02 14.42
C TRP A 192 12.68 4.92 14.03
N LEU A 193 12.42 4.22 12.92
CA LEU A 193 13.32 3.22 12.34
C LEU A 193 14.38 3.82 11.42
N GLY A 194 14.48 5.15 11.34
CA GLY A 194 15.49 5.86 10.56
C GLY A 194 15.32 5.76 9.05
N GLN A 195 14.16 5.36 8.53
CA GLN A 195 13.94 5.15 7.10
C GLN A 195 13.78 6.46 6.31
N LEU A 196 13.37 7.55 6.97
CA LEU A 196 13.11 8.87 6.37
C LEU A 196 14.38 9.73 6.27
N HIS A 197 15.42 9.22 5.61
CA HIS A 197 16.62 10.00 5.32
C HIS A 197 16.35 11.13 4.32
N VAL A 198 17.10 12.23 4.45
CA VAL A 198 17.00 13.40 3.56
C VAL A 198 17.06 13.00 2.09
N THR A 199 18.00 12.13 1.71
CA THR A 199 18.13 11.64 0.31
C THR A 199 16.89 10.94 -0.21
N ASN A 200 16.20 10.15 0.63
CA ASN A 200 14.97 9.47 0.21
C ASN A 200 13.82 10.48 0.08
N LEU A 201 13.73 11.45 1.00
CA LEU A 201 12.69 12.48 0.98
C LEU A 201 12.83 13.42 -0.23
N THR A 202 14.04 13.90 -0.51
CA THR A 202 14.34 14.74 -1.68
C THR A 202 14.08 13.99 -2.98
N THR A 203 14.50 12.71 -3.07
CA THR A 203 14.19 11.86 -4.23
C THR A 203 12.68 11.67 -4.40
N SER A 204 11.94 11.50 -3.29
CA SER A 204 10.48 11.41 -3.32
C SER A 204 9.86 12.68 -3.90
N LEU A 205 10.32 13.86 -3.46
CA LEU A 205 9.81 15.16 -3.94
C LEU A 205 10.02 15.36 -5.44
N VAL A 206 11.14 14.90 -6.00
CA VAL A 206 11.39 14.95 -7.45
C VAL A 206 10.40 14.07 -8.23
N LEU A 207 9.97 12.95 -7.64
CA LEU A 207 9.08 11.98 -8.29
C LEU A 207 7.60 12.29 -8.09
N VAL A 208 7.21 13.01 -7.04
CA VAL A 208 5.81 13.37 -6.72
C VAL A 208 5.02 13.95 -7.92
N PRO A 209 5.59 14.86 -8.74
CA PRO A 209 4.88 15.42 -9.90
C PRO A 209 4.47 14.38 -10.96
N LEU A 210 5.01 13.16 -10.92
CA LEU A 210 4.62 12.07 -11.83
C LEU A 210 3.35 11.35 -11.39
N VAL A 211 2.91 11.53 -10.14
CA VAL A 211 1.70 10.87 -9.61
C VAL A 211 0.45 11.18 -10.46
N PRO A 212 0.16 12.44 -10.84
CA PRO A 212 -1.03 12.74 -11.63
C PRO A 212 -0.99 12.26 -13.09
N ALA A 213 0.17 11.82 -13.59
CA ALA A 213 0.31 11.30 -14.95
C ALA A 213 -0.24 9.87 -15.11
N GLY A 214 -0.48 9.16 -14.00
CA GLY A 214 -1.11 7.84 -13.96
C GLY A 214 -2.51 7.91 -13.36
#